data_AF-A0A316YMR0-F1
#
_entry.id   AF-A0A316YMR0-F1
#
_cell.length_a   1.000
_cell.length_b   1.000
_cell.length_c   1.000
_cell.angle_alpha   90.00
_cell.angle_beta   90.00
_cell.angle_gamma   90.00
#
_symmetry.space_group_name_H-M   'P 1'
#
loop_
_entity.id
_entity.type
_entity.pdbx_description
1 polymer ?
#
loop_
_entity_poly.entity_id
_entity_poly.type
_entity_poly.pdbx_seq_one_letter_code
_entity_poly.pdbx_strand_id
1 'polypeptide(L)'
;MGSRGQTVLDARPAGRFEGTAPEPRPGLSSGHIPSSLSLPFSELLQKHEGGYTTFKEQTELWRTISDAVGGLEGIDKIRQASSAGETAVTATCGSGMTAAVIWAGLHQLGIQASIYDEVRFSMH
;
A
#
# COMPACT_ATOMS: atom_id res chain seq x y z
N MET A 1 -4.16 -13.07 1.26
CA MET A 1 -4.60 -12.70 2.61
C MET A 1 -3.46 -12.82 3.61
N GLY A 2 -3.15 -11.73 4.32
CA GLY A 2 -2.48 -11.81 5.61
C GLY A 2 -3.33 -12.61 6.62
N SER A 3 -2.74 -12.99 7.75
CA SER A 3 -3.24 -13.99 8.71
C SER A 3 -4.62 -13.75 9.35
N ARG A 4 -5.39 -12.74 8.94
CA ARG A 4 -6.78 -12.46 9.36
C ARG A 4 -7.70 -11.94 8.24
N GLY A 5 -7.42 -12.25 6.98
CA GLY A 5 -8.24 -11.71 5.86
C GLY A 5 -7.92 -10.25 5.50
N GLN A 6 -6.87 -9.68 6.10
CA GLN A 6 -6.41 -8.33 5.81
C GLN A 6 -5.70 -8.25 4.45
N THR A 7 -6.03 -7.22 3.68
CA THR A 7 -5.33 -6.89 2.43
C THR A 7 -4.03 -6.18 2.76
N VAL A 8 -2.91 -6.66 2.22
CA VAL A 8 -1.59 -6.04 2.41
C VAL A 8 -1.21 -5.32 1.13
N LEU A 9 -0.96 -4.02 1.21
CA LEU A 9 -0.53 -3.18 0.08
C LEU A 9 0.94 -2.79 0.24
N ASP A 10 1.76 -3.15 -0.75
CA ASP A 10 3.19 -2.83 -0.78
C ASP A 10 3.43 -1.54 -1.57
N ALA A 11 3.98 -0.52 -0.90
CA ALA A 11 4.20 0.80 -1.47
C ALA A 11 5.44 0.94 -2.35
N ARG A 12 6.25 -0.13 -2.48
CA ARG A 12 7.49 -0.10 -3.27
C ARG A 12 7.19 0.02 -4.78
N PRO A 13 8.14 0.55 -5.58
CA PRO A 13 8.04 0.51 -7.04
C PRO A 13 7.85 -0.92 -7.56
N ALA A 14 7.06 -1.09 -8.62
CA ALA A 14 6.70 -2.39 -9.18
C ALA A 14 7.93 -3.28 -9.44
N GLY A 15 9.03 -2.71 -9.94
CA GLY A 15 10.27 -3.47 -10.18
C GLY A 15 10.91 -4.07 -8.91
N ARG A 16 10.73 -3.46 -7.73
CA ARG A 16 11.19 -4.05 -6.45
C ARG A 16 10.22 -5.11 -5.93
N PHE A 17 8.93 -4.95 -6.18
CA PHE A 17 7.91 -5.95 -5.85
C PHE A 17 8.07 -7.23 -6.69
N GLU A 18 8.35 -7.07 -7.98
CA GLU A 18 8.58 -8.16 -8.95
C GLU A 18 10.01 -8.74 -8.86
N GLY A 19 10.89 -8.15 -8.04
CA GLY A 19 12.27 -8.61 -7.86
C GLY A 19 13.21 -8.32 -9.04
N THR A 20 12.81 -7.44 -9.97
CA THR A 20 13.59 -7.04 -11.15
C THR A 20 14.53 -5.86 -10.87
N ALA A 21 14.36 -5.17 -9.74
CA ALA A 21 15.25 -4.11 -9.27
C ALA A 21 15.92 -4.50 -7.94
N PRO A 22 17.22 -4.20 -7.74
CA PRO A 22 17.93 -4.53 -6.52
C PRO A 22 17.35 -3.75 -5.33
N GLU A 23 17.21 -4.44 -4.20
CA GLU A 23 16.92 -3.81 -2.92
C GLU A 23 18.08 -2.88 -2.53
N PRO A 24 17.82 -1.61 -2.15
CA PRO A 24 18.87 -0.67 -1.77
C PRO A 24 19.68 -1.07 -0.53
N ARG A 25 19.24 -2.10 0.21
CA ARG A 25 19.98 -2.67 1.34
C ARG A 25 20.62 -4.02 0.94
N PRO A 26 21.96 -4.12 0.91
CA PRO A 26 22.63 -5.38 0.64
C PRO A 26 22.28 -6.42 1.72
N GLY A 27 21.82 -7.60 1.30
CA GLY A 27 21.52 -8.74 2.18
C GLY A 27 20.05 -8.97 2.54
N LEU A 28 19.11 -8.15 2.04
CA LEU A 28 17.69 -8.50 2.11
C LEU A 28 17.30 -9.43 0.96
N SER A 29 16.62 -10.53 1.26
CA SER A 29 15.96 -11.35 0.25
C SER A 29 14.93 -10.49 -0.50
N SER A 30 15.06 -10.41 -1.83
CA SER A 30 14.01 -9.89 -2.69
C SER A 30 12.76 -10.77 -2.57
N GLY A 31 11.58 -10.14 -2.55
CA GLY A 31 10.31 -10.82 -2.39
C GLY A 31 9.26 -9.92 -1.76
N HIS A 32 8.05 -10.46 -1.62
CA HIS A 32 6.92 -9.79 -0.99
C HIS A 32 6.27 -10.74 0.03
N ILE A 33 5.53 -10.19 0.99
CA ILE A 33 4.74 -10.99 1.94
C ILE A 33 3.79 -11.85 1.09
N PRO A 34 3.76 -13.20 1.26
CA PRO A 34 2.88 -14.05 0.48
C PRO A 34 1.47 -13.48 0.51
N SER A 35 0.90 -13.18 -0.67
CA SER A 35 -0.42 -12.57 -0.90
C SER A 35 -0.58 -11.05 -0.68
N SER A 36 0.50 -10.28 -0.59
CA SER A 36 0.43 -8.82 -0.74
C SER A 36 0.20 -8.40 -2.19
N LEU A 37 -0.42 -7.24 -2.35
CA LEU A 37 -0.67 -6.60 -3.64
C LEU A 37 0.26 -5.40 -3.80
N SER A 38 0.79 -5.21 -5.01
CA SER A 38 1.65 -4.07 -5.33
C SER A 38 0.81 -2.81 -5.55
N LEU A 39 1.09 -1.74 -4.82
CA LEU A 39 0.56 -0.40 -5.08
C LEU A 39 1.67 0.63 -4.88
N PRO A 40 2.48 0.92 -5.91
CA PRO A 40 3.52 1.93 -5.80
C PRO A 40 2.92 3.28 -5.37
N PHE A 41 3.50 3.92 -4.35
CA PHE A 41 2.92 5.15 -3.79
C PHE A 41 2.73 6.27 -4.82
N SER A 42 3.56 6.29 -5.87
CA SER A 42 3.47 7.25 -6.98
C SER A 42 2.15 7.15 -7.73
N GLU A 43 1.51 5.98 -7.75
CA GLU A 43 0.20 5.80 -8.39
C GLU A 43 -0.92 6.57 -7.69
N LEU A 44 -0.74 6.95 -6.42
CA LEU A 44 -1.73 7.74 -5.68
C LEU A 44 -1.54 9.25 -5.84
N LEU A 45 -0.44 9.66 -6.47
CA LEU A 45 0.00 11.05 -6.56
C LEU A 45 -0.11 11.57 -7.99
N GLN A 46 -0.39 12.86 -8.13
CA GLN A 46 -0.30 13.61 -9.37
C GLN A 46 0.81 14.65 -9.26
N LYS A 47 1.56 14.84 -10.35
CA LYS A 47 2.68 15.78 -10.44
C LYS A 47 2.22 17.07 -11.11
N HIS A 48 2.62 18.21 -10.55
CA HIS A 48 2.28 19.52 -11.07
C HIS A 48 3.47 20.21 -11.75
N GLU A 49 3.17 21.14 -12.66
CA GLU A 49 4.14 22.06 -13.24
C GLU A 49 4.67 22.99 -12.12
N GLY A 50 5.82 22.63 -11.54
CA GLY A 50 6.35 23.26 -10.33
C GLY A 50 7.05 22.28 -9.39
N GLY A 51 6.94 20.97 -9.65
CA GLY A 51 7.74 19.93 -8.98
C GLY A 51 7.16 19.43 -7.65
N TYR A 52 6.05 19.99 -7.18
CA TYR A 52 5.29 19.43 -6.06
C TYR A 52 4.31 18.35 -6.53
N THR A 53 3.97 17.45 -5.61
CA THR A 53 3.00 16.35 -5.83
C THR A 53 1.84 16.48 -4.86
N THR A 54 0.63 16.24 -5.33
CA THR A 54 -0.57 16.12 -4.49
C THR A 54 -1.17 14.73 -4.65
N PHE A 55 -2.11 14.34 -3.80
CA PHE A 55 -2.98 13.21 -4.10
C PHE A 55 -3.76 13.47 -5.39
N LYS A 56 -4.06 12.39 -6.11
CA LYS A 56 -5.07 12.38 -7.18
C LYS A 56 -6.43 12.76 -6.62
N GLU A 57 -7.31 13.26 -7.48
CA GLU A 57 -8.70 13.56 -7.13
C GLU A 57 -9.43 12.30 -6.62
N GLN A 58 -10.45 12.48 -5.77
CA GLN A 58 -11.13 11.37 -5.07
C GLN A 58 -11.55 10.21 -6.00
N THR A 59 -12.09 10.52 -7.18
CA THR A 59 -12.53 9.51 -8.16
C THR A 59 -11.36 8.70 -8.74
N GLU A 60 -10.25 9.36 -9.04
CA GLU A 60 -9.05 8.69 -9.58
C GLU A 60 -8.30 7.93 -8.50
N LEU A 61 -8.27 8.47 -7.27
CA LEU A 61 -7.74 7.80 -6.10
C LEU A 61 -8.53 6.52 -5.81
N TRP A 62 -9.86 6.61 -5.83
CA TRP A 62 -10.77 5.48 -5.69
C TRP A 62 -10.50 4.41 -6.75
N ARG A 63 -10.41 4.82 -8.02
CA ARG A 63 -10.12 3.91 -9.13
C ARG A 63 -8.78 3.20 -8.96
N THR A 64 -7.73 3.96 -8.68
CA THR A 64 -6.37 3.43 -8.51
C THR A 64 -6.32 2.38 -7.39
N ILE A 65 -6.93 2.69 -6.23
CA ILE A 65 -6.96 1.77 -5.10
C ILE A 65 -7.84 0.57 -5.41
N SER A 66 -8.99 0.76 -6.06
CA SER A 66 -9.89 -0.33 -6.48
C SER A 66 -9.18 -1.31 -7.40
N ASP A 67 -8.51 -0.81 -8.45
CA ASP A 67 -7.78 -1.62 -9.41
C ASP A 67 -6.67 -2.43 -8.70
N ALA A 68 -5.95 -1.80 -7.76
CA ALA A 68 -4.90 -2.45 -6.98
C ALA A 68 -5.40 -3.58 -6.04
N VAL A 69 -6.66 -3.55 -5.62
CA VAL A 69 -7.24 -4.54 -4.69
C VAL A 69 -8.10 -5.60 -5.37
N GLY A 70 -8.12 -5.65 -6.72
CA GLY A 70 -8.91 -6.61 -7.49
C GLY A 70 -10.26 -6.07 -7.98
N GLY A 71 -10.34 -4.75 -8.18
CA GLY A 71 -11.53 -4.06 -8.70
C GLY A 71 -12.61 -3.84 -7.64
N LEU A 72 -13.86 -3.69 -8.12
CA LEU A 72 -15.01 -3.36 -7.28
C LEU A 72 -15.25 -4.38 -6.15
N GLU A 73 -15.09 -5.68 -6.44
CA GLU A 73 -15.28 -6.72 -5.41
C GLU A 73 -14.24 -6.63 -4.28
N GLY A 74 -13.00 -6.30 -4.62
CA GLY A 74 -11.92 -6.16 -3.65
C GLY A 74 -12.11 -4.95 -2.75
N ILE A 75 -12.46 -3.81 -3.35
CA ILE A 75 -12.68 -2.58 -2.59
C ILE A 75 -13.94 -2.65 -1.73
N ASP A 76 -15.00 -3.32 -2.18
CA ASP A 76 -16.22 -3.51 -1.39
C ASP A 76 -15.97 -4.36 -0.14
N LYS A 77 -15.16 -5.42 -0.23
CA LYS A 77 -14.75 -6.21 0.94
C LYS A 77 -13.97 -5.36 1.95
N ILE A 78 -13.08 -4.50 1.45
CA ILE A 78 -12.29 -3.58 2.28
C ILE A 78 -13.20 -2.56 2.98
N ARG A 79 -14.17 -1.98 2.27
CA ARG A 79 -15.16 -1.07 2.86
C ARG A 79 -16.00 -1.77 3.93
N GLN A 80 -16.49 -2.97 3.65
CA GLN A 80 -17.31 -3.73 4.59
C GLN A 80 -16.55 -4.02 5.90
N ALA A 81 -15.30 -4.49 5.80
CA ALA A 81 -14.44 -4.70 6.95
C ALA A 81 -14.17 -3.38 7.71
N SER A 82 -13.89 -2.30 6.98
CA SER A 82 -13.67 -0.97 7.55
C SER A 82 -14.91 -0.44 8.30
N SER A 83 -16.12 -0.64 7.76
CA SER A 83 -17.38 -0.25 8.40
C SER A 83 -17.73 -1.11 9.61
N ALA A 84 -17.23 -2.34 9.68
CA ALA A 84 -17.32 -3.19 10.85
C ALA A 84 -16.31 -2.81 11.97
N GLY A 85 -15.48 -1.77 11.75
CA GLY A 85 -14.47 -1.32 12.69
C GLY A 85 -13.17 -2.14 12.66
N GLU A 86 -13.00 -3.00 11.65
CA GLU A 86 -11.80 -3.80 11.48
C GLU A 86 -10.72 -3.05 10.67
N THR A 87 -9.45 -3.34 10.95
CA THR A 87 -8.35 -2.90 10.10
C THR A 87 -8.38 -3.68 8.79
N ALA A 88 -8.95 -3.08 7.75
CA ALA A 88 -9.19 -3.73 6.46
C ALA A 88 -7.91 -3.84 5.60
N VAL A 89 -7.02 -2.86 5.71
CA VAL A 89 -5.79 -2.76 4.90
C VAL A 89 -4.56 -2.53 5.79
N THR A 90 -3.47 -3.19 5.45
CA THR A 90 -2.14 -2.93 6.02
C THR A 90 -1.22 -2.42 4.91
N ALA A 91 -0.74 -1.18 5.02
CA ALA A 91 0.24 -0.61 4.11
C ALA A 91 1.66 -0.92 4.61
N THR A 92 2.55 -1.41 3.76
CA THR A 92 3.94 -1.69 4.10
C THR A 92 4.91 -1.04 3.12
N CYS A 93 6.11 -0.70 3.61
CA CYS A 93 7.28 -0.45 2.78
C CYS A 93 8.58 -0.69 3.55
N GLY A 94 9.69 -0.86 2.82
CA GLY A 94 11.01 -1.16 3.41
C GLY A 94 11.61 -0.12 4.37
N SER A 95 10.94 1.00 4.63
CA SER A 95 11.38 2.04 5.57
C SER A 95 10.23 2.83 6.24
N GLY A 96 8.99 2.32 6.21
CA GLY A 96 7.78 2.97 6.78
C GLY A 96 7.27 4.25 6.08
N MET A 97 8.14 5.06 5.49
CA MET A 97 7.81 6.39 4.97
C MET A 97 6.83 6.39 3.78
N THR A 98 7.01 5.51 2.79
CA THR A 98 6.11 5.46 1.62
C THR A 98 4.80 4.72 1.91
N ALA A 99 4.76 3.86 2.93
CA ALA A 99 3.53 3.23 3.41
C ALA A 99 2.54 4.27 3.96
N ALA A 100 3.05 5.37 4.55
CA ALA A 100 2.23 6.48 5.03
C ALA A 100 1.43 7.16 3.91
N VAL A 101 1.91 7.15 2.66
CA VAL A 101 1.19 7.72 1.51
C VAL A 101 -0.04 6.88 1.17
N ILE A 102 0.10 5.54 1.18
CA ILE A 102 -1.04 4.63 0.96
C ILE A 102 -2.05 4.78 2.10
N TRP A 103 -1.58 4.79 3.34
CA TRP A 103 -2.44 4.97 4.50
C TRP A 103 -3.24 6.28 4.43
N ALA A 104 -2.60 7.39 4.08
CA ALA A 104 -3.26 8.69 3.94
C ALA A 104 -4.28 8.68 2.79
N GLY A 105 -3.96 8.05 1.65
CA GLY A 105 -4.89 7.89 0.53
C GLY A 105 -6.13 7.06 0.90
N LEU A 106 -5.95 5.98 1.65
CA LEU A 106 -7.07 5.16 2.16
C LEU A 106 -7.95 5.95 3.14
N HIS A 107 -7.33 6.77 4.01
CA HIS A 107 -8.07 7.65 4.92
C HIS A 107 -8.90 8.73 4.19
N GLN A 108 -8.40 9.27 3.07
CA GLN A 108 -9.18 10.20 2.24
C GLN A 108 -10.45 9.55 1.67
N LEU A 109 -10.45 8.23 1.49
CA LEU A 109 -11.60 7.44 1.05
C LEU A 109 -12.45 6.89 2.21
N GLY A 110 -12.10 7.23 3.46
CA GLY A 110 -12.80 6.75 4.66
C GLY A 110 -12.52 5.27 5.01
N ILE A 111 -11.43 4.70 4.50
CA ILE A 111 -11.04 3.31 4.74
C ILE A 111 -10.08 3.23 5.93
N GLN A 112 -10.39 2.37 6.90
CA GLN A 112 -9.55 2.08 8.05
C GLN A 112 -8.34 1.24 7.64
N ALA A 113 -7.15 1.78 7.85
CA ALA A 113 -5.88 1.15 7.49
C ALA A 113 -4.84 1.26 8.61
N SER A 114 -3.89 0.33 8.61
CA SER A 114 -2.69 0.36 9.47
C SER A 114 -1.42 0.47 8.64
N ILE A 115 -0.36 1.00 9.25
CA ILE A 115 0.98 1.05 8.67
C ILE A 115 1.81 -0.04 9.34
N TYR A 116 2.47 -0.88 8.53
CA TYR A 116 3.50 -1.79 8.99
C TYR A 116 4.87 -1.19 8.66
N ASP A 117 5.64 -0.89 9.71
CA ASP A 117 6.98 -0.33 9.62
C ASP A 117 7.99 -1.41 9.99
N GLU A 118 8.66 -2.00 9.01
CA GLU A 118 9.76 -2.93 9.24
C GLU A 118 11.06 -2.20 9.60
N VAL A 119 11.09 -1.58 10.78
CA VAL A 119 12.35 -1.22 11.46
C VAL A 119 12.86 -2.46 12.19
N ARG A 120 13.63 -3.31 11.50
CA ARG A 120 14.43 -4.42 12.05
C ARG A 120 13.83 -5.12 13.30
N PHE A 121 13.21 -6.29 13.11
CA PHE A 121 13.40 -7.36 14.10
C PHE A 121 14.78 -7.97 13.85
N SER A 122 15.82 -7.32 14.39
CA SER A 122 17.04 -8.04 14.73
C SER A 122 16.68 -8.87 15.96
N MET A 123 16.29 -10.12 15.76
CA MET A 123 16.29 -11.11 16.84
C MET A 123 17.70 -11.12 17.45
N HIS A 124 17.78 -10.76 18.74
CA HIS A 124 18.74 -11.34 19.67
C HIS A 124 17.91 -12.05 20.72
#